data_AF-A0A2V6CXS6-F1
#
_entry.id   AF-A0A2V6CXS6-F1
#
_cell.length_a   1.000
_cell.length_b   1.000
_cell.length_c   1.000
_cell.angle_alpha   90.00
_cell.angle_beta   90.00
_cell.angle_gamma   90.00
#
_symmetry.space_group_name_H-M   'P 1'
#
loop_
_entity.id
_entity.type
_entity.pdbx_description
1 polymer ?
#
loop_
_entity_poly.entity_id
_entity_poly.type
_entity_poly.pdbx_seq_one_letter_code
_entity_poly.pdbx_strand_id
1 'polypeptide(L)' 'MKTIPEPRTKTLTVNEIYHSIQGESTWAGLPCVFVRLTFCDLRCNYCDTAYAFYEGEKKTVPDIVEEVLKFNCPLV' A
#
# COMPACT_ATOMS: atom_id res chain seq x y z
N MET A 1 9.23 -24.97 29.09
CA MET A 1 9.40 -23.64 28.49
C MET A 1 9.57 -23.80 26.99
N LYS A 2 8.53 -23.54 26.18
CA LYS A 2 8.69 -23.36 24.73
C LYS A 2 8.82 -21.86 24.51
N THR A 3 9.95 -21.43 23.97
CA THR A 3 10.18 -20.03 23.58
C THR A 3 9.17 -19.69 22.48
N ILE A 4 8.41 -18.60 22.68
CA ILE A 4 7.53 -18.05 21.65
C ILE A 4 8.46 -17.38 20.63
N PRO A 5 8.46 -17.77 19.35
CA PRO A 5 9.28 -17.09 18.35
C PRO A 5 8.80 -15.64 18.22
N GLU A 6 9.74 -14.69 18.16
CA GLU A 6 9.42 -13.29 17.90
C GLU A 6 8.59 -13.15 16.61
N PRO A 7 7.59 -12.25 16.58
CA PRO A 7 6.78 -12.05 15.39
C PRO A 7 7.68 -11.64 14.22
N ARG A 8 7.65 -12.42 13.14
CA ARG A 8 8.36 -12.07 11.91
C ARG A 8 7.79 -10.77 11.34
N THR A 9 8.63 -9.74 11.25
CA THR A 9 8.29 -8.49 10.57
C THR A 9 7.97 -8.79 9.11
N LYS A 10 6.71 -8.56 8.71
CA LYS A 10 6.27 -8.76 7.33
C LYS A 10 6.77 -7.62 6.45
N THR A 11 7.23 -7.96 5.26
CA THR A 11 7.69 -7.01 4.23
C THR A 11 6.76 -7.10 3.02
N LEU A 12 6.43 -5.94 2.46
CA LEU A 12 5.67 -5.80 1.20
C LEU A 12 6.53 -5.04 0.19
N THR A 13 6.29 -5.26 -1.09
CA THR A 13 6.88 -4.41 -2.15
C THR A 13 5.85 -3.32 -2.48
N VAL A 14 6.21 -2.08 -2.20
CA VAL A 14 5.34 -0.91 -2.36
C VAL A 14 5.77 -0.14 -3.60
N ASN A 15 4.83 0.10 -4.52
CA ASN A 15 5.07 0.89 -5.71
C ASN A 15 5.04 2.40 -5.38
N GLU A 16 4.00 2.84 -4.67
CA GLU A 16 3.84 4.24 -4.26
C GLU A 16 2.94 4.38 -3.03
N ILE A 17 3.21 5.42 -2.24
CA ILE A 17 2.33 5.90 -1.16
C ILE A 17 2.06 7.38 -1.39
N TYR A 18 0.80 7.77 -1.48
CA TYR A 18 0.42 9.16 -1.77
C TYR A 18 -0.92 9.55 -1.14
N HIS A 19 -1.13 10.85 -0.94
CA HIS A 19 -2.36 11.42 -0.39
C HIS A 19 -3.12 12.17 -1.47
N SER A 20 -4.38 11.82 -1.67
CA SER A 20 -5.25 12.41 -2.70
C SER A 20 -6.73 12.33 -2.26
N ILE A 21 -7.65 12.49 -3.20
CA ILE A 21 -9.09 12.29 -3.02
C ILE A 21 -9.48 10.92 -3.56
N GLN A 22 -10.27 10.15 -2.81
CA GLN A 22 -10.85 8.90 -3.29
C GLN A 22 -11.82 9.18 -4.44
N GLY A 23 -11.62 8.52 -5.58
CA GLY A 23 -12.38 8.76 -6.80
C GLY A 23 -13.66 7.92 -6.90
N GLU A 24 -13.73 6.81 -6.16
CA GLU A 24 -14.72 5.76 -6.42
C GLU A 24 -15.41 5.23 -5.15
N SER A 25 -16.57 4.59 -5.36
CA SER A 25 -17.32 3.86 -4.33
C SER A 25 -17.78 4.72 -3.14
N THR A 26 -17.99 4.10 -1.98
CA THR A 26 -18.61 4.67 -0.76
C THR A 26 -17.94 5.95 -0.27
N TRP A 27 -16.63 6.08 -0.47
CA TRP A 27 -15.83 7.18 0.07
C TRP A 27 -15.39 8.19 -1.00
N ALA A 28 -15.97 8.12 -2.20
CA ALA A 28 -15.68 9.06 -3.27
C ALA A 28 -15.83 10.52 -2.78
N GLY A 29 -14.82 11.35 -3.06
CA GLY A 29 -14.76 12.75 -2.66
C GLY A 29 -14.07 13.02 -1.31
N LEU A 30 -13.71 11.99 -0.54
CA LEU A 30 -12.98 12.16 0.73
C LEU A 30 -11.46 12.10 0.55
N PRO A 31 -10.67 12.88 1.32
CA PRO A 31 -9.22 12.69 1.41
C PRO A 31 -8.87 11.27 1.84
N CYS A 32 -7.88 10.65 1.19
CA CYS A 32 -7.47 9.26 1.38
C CYS A 32 -5.97 9.10 1.10
N VAL A 33 -5.28 8.33 1.94
CA VAL A 33 -3.91 7.88 1.64
C VAL A 33 -3.99 6.56 0.90
N PHE A 34 -3.30 6.46 -0.23
CA PHE A 34 -3.24 5.24 -1.01
C PHE A 34 -1.91 4.54 -0.79
N VAL A 35 -1.95 3.23 -0.56
CA VAL A 35 -0.77 2.36 -0.56
C VAL A 35 -0.88 1.41 -1.73
N ARG A 36 -0.19 1.71 -2.83
CA ARG A 36 -0.17 0.83 -4.01
C ARG A 36 0.95 -0.19 -3.87
N LEU A 37 0.59 -1.47 -3.90
CA LEU A 37 1.56 -2.56 -3.92
C LEU A 37 2.06 -2.85 -5.33
N THR A 38 3.28 -3.37 -5.41
CA THR A 38 3.84 -3.89 -6.64
C THR A 38 3.31 -5.29 -6.93
N PHE A 39 3.20 -5.62 -8.22
CA PHE A 39 2.79 -6.91 -8.78
C PHE A 39 1.28 -7.17 -8.79
N CYS A 40 0.84 -7.74 -9.91
CA CYS A 40 -0.46 -8.39 -10.09
C CYS A 40 -0.17 -9.68 -10.87
N ASP A 41 -0.89 -10.76 -10.60
CA ASP A 41 -0.79 -12.02 -11.36
C ASP A 41 -1.66 -12.00 -12.63
N LEU A 42 -2.55 -11.01 -12.76
CA LEU A 42 -3.35 -10.76 -13.96
C LEU A 42 -2.58 -9.90 -14.98
N ARG A 43 -2.91 -10.04 -16.25
CA ARG A 43 -2.34 -9.25 -17.38
C ARG A 43 -3.45 -8.68 -18.24
N CYS A 44 -4.28 -7.85 -17.61
CA CYS A 44 -5.44 -7.23 -18.25
C CYS A 44 -4.98 -6.22 -19.32
N ASN A 45 -5.49 -6.34 -20.55
CA ASN A 45 -5.22 -5.39 -21.64
C ASN A 45 -5.81 -3.99 -21.39
N TYR A 46 -6.72 -3.87 -20.42
CA TYR A 46 -7.38 -2.62 -20.03
C TYR A 46 -6.81 -2.02 -18.74
N CYS A 47 -5.65 -2.49 -18.27
CA CYS A 47 -5.01 -1.94 -17.09
C CYS A 47 -4.36 -0.58 -17.40
N ASP A 48 -4.79 0.45 -16.69
CA ASP A 48 -4.23 1.81 -16.75
C ASP A 48 -2.94 1.97 -15.92
N THR A 49 -2.69 1.05 -14.99
CA THR A 49 -1.60 1.11 -14.01
C THR A 49 -0.58 -0.02 -14.22
N ALA A 50 -0.27 -0.36 -15.47
CA ALA A 50 0.64 -1.47 -15.79
C ALA A 50 2.08 -1.26 -15.27
N TYR A 51 2.47 -0.01 -15.00
CA TYR A 51 3.77 0.32 -14.40
C TYR A 51 3.96 -0.31 -13.01
N ALA A 52 2.88 -0.50 -12.24
CA ALA A 52 2.92 -1.08 -10.90
C ALA A 52 3.25 -2.59 -10.89
N PHE A 53 3.37 -3.25 -12.05
CA PHE A 53 3.70 -4.67 -12.11
C PHE A 53 5.16 -4.99 -11.74
N TYR A 54 6.07 -4.03 -11.92
CA TYR A 54 7.51 -4.29 -11.85
C TYR A 54 8.26 -3.34 -10.92
N GLU A 55 7.75 -2.12 -10.73
CA GLU A 55 8.41 -1.09 -9.93
C GLU A 55 7.98 -1.13 -8.47
N GLY A 56 8.92 -0.89 -7.56
CA GLY A 56 8.64 -0.66 -6.14
C GLY A 56 9.78 -1.09 -5.21
N GLU A 57 9.62 -0.76 -3.94
CA GLU A 57 10.61 -0.96 -2.89
C GLU A 57 10.09 -1.87 -1.79
N LYS A 58 10.97 -2.72 -1.25
CA LYS A 58 10.64 -3.54 -0.09
C LYS A 58 10.59 -2.67 1.17
N LYS A 59 9.41 -2.60 1.80
CA LYS A 59 9.18 -1.88 3.06
C LYS A 59 8.58 -2.83 4.09
N THR A 60 8.94 -2.67 5.36
CA THR A 60 8.25 -3.41 6.42
C THR A 60 6.88 -2.82 6.66
N VAL A 61 5.92 -3.62 7.14
CA VAL A 61 4.59 -3.10 7.50
C VAL A 61 4.67 -1.95 8.51
N PRO A 62 5.52 -2.00 9.56
CA PRO A 62 5.75 -0.84 10.43
C PRO A 62 6.18 0.43 9.69
N ASP A 63 7.15 0.34 8.77
CA ASP A 63 7.63 1.51 8.01
C ASP A 63 6.52 2.11 7.14
N ILE A 64 5.69 1.25 6.52
CA ILE A 64 4.55 1.69 5.70
C ILE A 64 3.54 2.44 6.56
N VAL A 65 3.20 1.91 7.75
CA VAL A 65 2.26 2.57 8.68
C VAL A 65 2.83 3.91 9.14
N GLU A 66 4.12 3.97 9.49
CA GLU A 66 4.76 5.22 9.88
C GLU A 66 4.71 6.27 8.75
N GLU A 67 4.91 5.86 7.50
CA GLU A 67 4.82 6.74 6.34
C GLU A 67 3.38 7.24 6.11
N VAL A 68 2.39 6.37 6.19
CA VAL A 68 0.96 6.71 6.05
C VAL A 68 0.51 7.71 7.12
N LEU A 69 0.96 7.54 8.37
CA LEU A 69 0.59 8.41 9.48
C LEU A 69 1.09 9.86 9.31
N LYS A 70 2.14 10.10 8.50
CA LYS A 70 2.66 11.45 8.22
C LYS A 70 1.65 12.33 7.47
N PHE A 71 0.70 11.74 6.75
CA PHE A 71 -0.32 12.49 6.01
C PHE A 71 -1.47 13.00 6.88
N ASN A 72 -1.58 12.54 8.14
CA ASN A 72 -2.64 12.93 9.09
C ASN A 72 -4.06 12.84 8.48
N CYS A 73 -4.32 11.73 7.78
CA CYS A 73 -5.57 11.48 7.09
C CYS A 73 -6.18 10.17 7.64
N PRO A 74 -7.46 10.19 8.06
CA PRO A 74 -8.08 9.03 8.73
C PRO A 74 -8.45 7.89 7.78
N LEU A 75 -8.49 8.15 6.47
CA LEU A 75 -8.90 7.18 5.45
C LEU A 75 -7.67 6.67 4.69
N VAL A 76 -7.57 5.34 4.60
CA VAL A 76 -6.53 4.57 3.91
C VAL A 76 -7.20 3.45 3.12
#